data_AF-A0A379MYP2-F1
#
_entry.id   AF-A0A379MYP2-F1
#
_cell.length_a   1.000
_cell.length_b   1.000
_cell.length_c   1.000
_cell.angle_alpha   90.00
_cell.angle_beta   90.00
_cell.angle_gamma   90.00
#
_symmetry.space_group_name_H-M   'P 1'
#
loop_
_entity.id
_entity.type
_entity.pdbx_description
1 polymer ?
#
loop_
_entity_poly.entity_id
_entity_poly.type
_entity_poly.pdbx_seq_one_letter_code
_entity_poly.pdbx_strand_id
1 'polypeptide(L)'
;MSRFTMEEVGWEPRLPPVEEASATPEQIAALDACPPAQRRSVYFRTLVHDPGSLGERGALFTKVMYAPKGLPRAERELATAIVSIVNGCVYCTSVHARRFVELGKQEAVMRALLEHGIAAEGLDARQRAIVDYSAKLTATPQDMMPADLVPLREAGLSDLEILDLIHAVAMFANANRLMQSLGRSVPPEG
;
A
#
# COMPACT_ATOMS: atom_id res chain seq x y z
N MET A 1 -9.61 -16.80 6.55
CA MET A 1 -10.01 -16.53 5.15
C MET A 1 -8.88 -15.77 4.49
N SER A 2 -8.10 -16.43 3.64
CA SER A 2 -6.79 -15.97 3.17
C SER A 2 -6.73 -15.69 1.66
N ARG A 3 -7.89 -15.53 1.00
CA ARG A 3 -7.91 -15.30 -0.46
C ARG A 3 -7.87 -13.80 -0.74
N PHE A 4 -6.85 -13.36 -1.46
CA PHE A 4 -6.80 -12.00 -1.98
C PHE A 4 -7.87 -11.79 -3.05
N THR A 5 -8.40 -10.57 -3.15
CA THR A 5 -9.51 -10.22 -4.06
C THR A 5 -9.38 -8.76 -4.52
N MET A 6 -10.05 -8.42 -5.63
CA MET A 6 -10.27 -7.03 -6.06
C MET A 6 -11.66 -6.52 -5.64
N GLU A 7 -12.45 -7.32 -4.93
CA GLU A 7 -13.70 -6.87 -4.31
C GLU A 7 -13.41 -5.98 -3.10
N GLU A 8 -14.39 -5.19 -2.68
CA GLU A 8 -14.26 -4.32 -1.52
C GLU A 8 -14.19 -5.14 -0.22
N VAL A 9 -13.04 -5.07 0.45
CA VAL A 9 -12.80 -5.75 1.73
C VAL A 9 -13.02 -4.75 2.86
N GLY A 10 -13.83 -5.13 3.86
CA GLY A 10 -14.02 -4.35 5.07
C GLY A 10 -12.83 -4.45 6.03
N TRP A 11 -12.78 -3.56 7.02
CA TRP A 11 -11.79 -3.64 8.10
C TRP A 11 -12.43 -3.31 9.44
N GLU A 12 -12.23 -4.20 10.40
CA GLU A 12 -12.75 -4.09 11.75
C GLU A 12 -11.61 -3.80 12.73
N PRO A 13 -11.66 -2.68 13.45
CA PRO A 13 -10.60 -2.29 14.38
C PRO A 13 -10.69 -3.08 15.68
N ARG A 14 -9.53 -3.29 16.32
CA ARG A 14 -9.41 -3.83 17.69
C ARG A 14 -9.49 -2.73 18.75
N LEU A 15 -9.25 -1.48 18.37
CA LEU A 15 -9.36 -0.30 19.22
C LEU A 15 -10.56 0.54 18.73
N PRO A 16 -11.48 0.97 19.62
CA PRO A 16 -12.59 1.82 19.20
C PRO A 16 -12.10 3.05 18.44
N PRO A 17 -12.59 3.31 17.21
CA PRO A 17 -12.25 4.52 16.49
C PRO A 17 -12.68 5.77 17.27
N VAL A 18 -11.92 6.86 17.15
CA VAL A 18 -12.32 8.15 17.71
C VAL A 18 -13.59 8.63 17.02
N GLU A 19 -14.63 8.91 17.79
CA GLU A 19 -15.90 9.47 17.32
C GLU A 19 -15.78 10.98 17.12
N GLU A 20 -16.38 11.51 16.05
CA GLU A 20 -16.28 12.94 15.72
C GLU A 20 -16.82 13.84 16.84
N ALA A 21 -17.87 13.38 17.53
CA ALA A 21 -18.47 14.10 18.66
C ALA A 21 -17.58 14.19 19.90
N SER A 22 -16.55 13.33 20.03
CA SER A 22 -15.65 13.30 21.19
C SER A 22 -14.18 13.58 20.84
N ALA A 23 -13.90 13.91 19.57
CA ALA A 23 -12.55 14.19 19.10
C ALA A 23 -12.01 15.50 19.70
N THR A 24 -10.75 15.50 20.13
CA THR A 24 -10.07 16.73 20.57
C THR A 24 -9.77 17.64 19.37
N PRO A 25 -9.53 18.94 19.58
CA PRO A 25 -9.11 19.84 18.50
C PRO A 25 -7.88 19.36 17.72
N GLU A 26 -6.91 18.74 18.41
CA GLU A 26 -5.72 18.17 17.78
C GLU A 26 -6.04 16.96 16.90
N GLN A 27 -6.96 16.09 17.34
CA GLN A 27 -7.41 14.94 16.56
C GLN A 27 -8.18 15.39 15.31
N ILE A 28 -9.05 16.39 15.44
CA ILE A 28 -9.78 16.98 14.31
C ILE A 28 -8.78 17.56 13.30
N ALA A 29 -7.81 18.36 13.75
CA ALA A 29 -6.80 18.94 12.88
C ALA A 29 -5.96 17.88 12.13
N ALA A 30 -5.54 16.81 12.81
CA ALA A 30 -4.81 15.71 12.18
C ALA A 30 -5.65 14.96 11.13
N LEU A 31 -6.94 14.73 11.41
CA LEU A 31 -7.87 14.12 10.46
C LEU A 31 -8.15 15.02 9.25
N ASP A 32 -8.34 16.32 9.46
CA ASP A 32 -8.62 17.30 8.41
C ASP A 32 -7.42 17.54 7.49
N ALA A 33 -6.19 17.31 7.98
CA ALA A 33 -4.99 17.30 7.16
C ALA A 33 -4.89 16.10 6.20
N CYS A 34 -5.70 15.06 6.41
CA CYS A 34 -5.74 13.88 5.54
C CYS A 34 -6.70 14.09 4.35
N PRO A 35 -6.48 13.42 3.21
CA PRO A 35 -7.45 13.40 2.11
C PRO A 35 -8.88 13.03 2.58
N PRO A 36 -9.95 13.62 1.99
CA PRO A 36 -11.32 13.44 2.50
C PRO A 36 -11.79 11.99 2.64
N ALA A 37 -11.36 11.10 1.73
CA ALA A 37 -11.66 9.67 1.82
C ALA A 37 -11.00 9.00 3.03
N GLN A 38 -9.79 9.43 3.39
CA GLN A 38 -9.04 8.91 4.53
C GLN A 38 -9.61 9.43 5.84
N ARG A 39 -9.95 10.73 5.91
CA ARG A 39 -10.56 11.36 7.10
C ARG A 39 -11.73 10.56 7.68
N ARG A 40 -12.61 10.07 6.80
CA ARG A 40 -13.83 9.32 7.21
C ARG A 40 -13.60 7.84 7.46
N SER A 41 -12.43 7.31 7.12
CA SER A 41 -12.16 5.88 7.24
C SER A 41 -12.02 5.44 8.70
N VAL A 42 -12.53 4.25 9.00
CA VAL A 42 -12.40 3.61 10.32
C VAL A 42 -10.92 3.48 10.72
N TYR A 43 -10.04 3.21 9.76
CA TYR A 43 -8.60 3.09 10.00
C TYR A 43 -7.96 4.40 10.48
N PHE A 44 -8.19 5.53 9.80
CA PHE A 44 -7.60 6.80 10.22
C PHE A 44 -8.20 7.30 11.53
N ARG A 45 -9.50 7.08 11.75
CA ARG A 45 -10.14 7.34 13.05
C ARG A 45 -9.59 6.45 14.17
N THR A 46 -9.00 5.30 13.86
CA THR A 46 -8.28 4.46 14.83
C THR A 46 -6.85 4.98 15.06
N LEU A 47 -6.17 5.46 14.01
CA LEU A 47 -4.81 5.99 14.17
C LEU A 47 -4.75 7.33 14.90
N VAL A 48 -5.81 8.14 14.84
CA VAL A 48 -5.85 9.47 15.48
C VAL A 48 -5.87 9.43 17.01
N HIS A 49 -5.86 8.25 17.63
CA HIS A 49 -5.48 8.14 19.05
C HIS A 49 -4.07 8.70 19.30
N ASP A 50 -3.21 8.74 18.29
CA ASP A 50 -1.96 9.51 18.24
C ASP A 50 -1.99 10.50 17.06
N PRO A 51 -2.50 11.74 17.28
CA PRO A 51 -2.67 12.72 16.21
C PRO A 51 -1.33 13.19 15.62
N GLY A 52 -0.26 13.22 16.42
CA GLY A 52 1.08 13.62 15.96
C GLY A 52 1.63 12.63 14.94
N SER A 53 1.59 11.33 15.27
CA SER A 53 1.99 10.28 14.34
C SER A 53 1.12 10.23 13.09
N LEU A 54 -0.19 10.45 13.22
CA LEU A 54 -1.09 10.48 12.06
C LEU A 54 -0.77 11.63 11.10
N GLY A 55 -0.51 12.82 11.63
CA GLY A 55 -0.17 14.00 10.83
C GLY A 55 1.09 13.77 9.97
N GLU A 56 2.18 13.33 10.58
CA GLU A 56 3.43 13.04 9.87
C GLU A 56 3.27 11.91 8.85
N ARG A 57 2.54 10.85 9.23
CA ARG A 57 2.22 9.76 8.31
C ARG A 57 1.42 10.23 7.11
N GLY A 58 0.42 11.09 7.31
CA GLY A 58 -0.42 11.64 6.24
C GLY A 58 0.38 12.51 5.27
N ALA A 59 1.28 13.35 5.79
CA ALA A 59 2.19 14.16 4.99
C ALA A 59 3.13 13.29 4.16
N LEU A 60 3.73 12.26 4.76
CA LEU A 60 4.58 11.29 4.05
C LEU A 60 3.79 10.54 2.98
N PHE A 61 2.57 10.05 3.30
CA PHE A 61 1.71 9.35 2.37
C PHE A 61 1.45 10.16 1.11
N THR A 62 1.10 11.43 1.30
CA THR A 62 0.77 12.33 0.19
C THR A 62 1.98 12.53 -0.71
N LYS A 63 3.17 12.76 -0.12
CA LYS A 63 4.42 12.90 -0.87
C LYS A 63 4.77 11.62 -1.64
N VAL A 64 4.68 10.45 -1.00
CA VAL A 64 5.03 9.17 -1.61
C VAL A 64 4.04 8.72 -2.68
N MET A 65 2.73 8.91 -2.50
CA MET A 65 1.71 8.37 -3.42
C MET A 65 1.24 9.35 -4.51
N TYR A 66 1.47 10.65 -4.32
CA TYR A 66 0.97 11.70 -5.21
C TYR A 66 2.06 12.64 -5.74
N ALA A 67 3.35 12.32 -5.54
CA ALA A 67 4.43 13.07 -6.17
C ALA A 67 4.20 13.19 -7.71
N PRO A 68 4.34 14.39 -8.29
CA PRO A 68 4.01 14.64 -9.70
C PRO A 68 5.03 14.08 -10.71
N LYS A 69 6.20 13.65 -10.23
CA LYS A 69 7.30 13.08 -11.01
C LYS A 69 7.75 11.77 -10.37
N GLY A 70 8.63 11.05 -11.07
CA GLY A 70 9.16 9.77 -10.62
C GLY A 70 8.19 8.64 -10.96
N LEU A 71 8.07 7.66 -10.06
CA LEU A 71 7.37 6.41 -10.38
C LEU A 71 5.88 6.68 -10.66
N PRO A 72 5.33 6.24 -11.82
CA PRO A 72 3.92 6.36 -12.13
C PRO A 72 3.01 5.86 -11.00
N ARG A 73 1.88 6.54 -10.78
CA ARG A 73 0.97 6.20 -9.68
C ARG A 73 0.48 4.75 -9.74
N ALA A 74 0.15 4.23 -10.93
CA ALA A 74 -0.22 2.83 -11.08
C ALA A 74 0.91 1.90 -10.59
N GLU A 75 2.17 2.18 -10.91
CA GLU A 75 3.30 1.36 -10.48
C GLU A 75 3.57 1.44 -8.97
N ARG A 76 3.28 2.59 -8.33
CA ARG A 76 3.27 2.70 -6.86
C ARG A 76 2.20 1.80 -6.22
N GLU A 77 1.00 1.75 -6.82
CA GLU A 77 -0.07 0.84 -6.38
C GLU A 77 0.30 -0.63 -6.60
N LEU A 78 0.98 -0.96 -7.71
CA LEU A 78 1.50 -2.31 -7.97
C LEU A 78 2.48 -2.74 -6.88
N ALA A 79 3.52 -1.94 -6.62
CA ALA A 79 4.50 -2.23 -5.57
C ALA A 79 3.82 -2.43 -4.21
N THR A 80 2.87 -1.56 -3.89
CA THR A 80 2.10 -1.63 -2.64
C THR A 80 1.24 -2.89 -2.53
N ALA A 81 0.61 -3.31 -3.63
CA ALA A 81 -0.16 -4.55 -3.69
C ALA A 81 0.76 -5.75 -3.43
N ILE A 82 1.98 -5.78 -4.00
CA ILE A 82 2.96 -6.84 -3.75
C ILE A 82 3.39 -6.88 -2.29
N VAL A 83 3.72 -5.73 -1.70
CA VAL A 83 4.06 -5.64 -0.27
C VAL A 83 2.95 -6.24 0.59
N SER A 84 1.69 -5.94 0.22
CA SER A 84 0.50 -6.43 0.92
C SER A 84 0.26 -7.92 0.71
N ILE A 85 0.54 -8.45 -0.47
CA ILE A 85 0.52 -9.89 -0.78
C ILE A 85 1.56 -10.61 0.07
N VAL A 86 2.81 -10.14 0.09
CA VAL A 86 3.92 -10.73 0.85
C VAL A 86 3.63 -10.71 2.35
N ASN A 87 3.09 -9.61 2.87
CA ASN A 87 2.74 -9.49 4.29
C ASN A 87 1.42 -10.19 4.65
N GLY A 88 0.61 -10.64 3.68
CA GLY A 88 -0.70 -11.23 3.94
C GLY A 88 -1.81 -10.24 4.32
N CYS A 89 -1.67 -8.94 4.03
CA CYS A 89 -2.72 -7.95 4.34
C CYS A 89 -3.85 -7.97 3.31
N VAL A 90 -4.90 -8.78 3.55
CA VAL A 90 -6.04 -8.91 2.61
C VAL A 90 -6.71 -7.57 2.29
N TYR A 91 -6.98 -6.73 3.30
CA TYR A 91 -7.57 -5.40 3.09
C TYR A 91 -6.69 -4.51 2.20
N CYS A 92 -5.39 -4.44 2.52
CA CYS A 92 -4.45 -3.60 1.80
C CYS A 92 -4.32 -4.09 0.34
N THR A 93 -4.21 -5.41 0.15
CA THR A 93 -4.18 -6.01 -1.19
C THR A 93 -5.41 -5.62 -2.00
N SER A 94 -6.63 -5.71 -1.45
CA SER A 94 -7.85 -5.30 -2.15
C SER A 94 -7.85 -3.83 -2.56
N VAL A 95 -7.51 -2.91 -1.65
CA VAL A 95 -7.49 -1.46 -1.94
C VAL A 95 -6.51 -1.14 -3.06
N HIS A 96 -5.28 -1.65 -2.96
CA HIS A 96 -4.20 -1.31 -3.90
C HIS A 96 -4.33 -2.06 -5.23
N ALA A 97 -4.88 -3.27 -5.22
CA ALA A 97 -5.24 -3.99 -6.44
C ALA A 97 -6.29 -3.24 -7.26
N ARG A 98 -7.39 -2.80 -6.62
CA ARG A 98 -8.41 -1.97 -7.28
C ARG A 98 -7.81 -0.69 -7.85
N ARG A 99 -6.99 0.00 -7.06
CA ARG A 99 -6.41 1.28 -7.49
C ARG A 99 -5.41 1.14 -8.64
N PHE A 100 -4.61 0.08 -8.64
CA PHE A 100 -3.76 -0.28 -9.78
C PHE A 100 -4.58 -0.47 -11.07
N VAL A 101 -5.67 -1.24 -11.00
CA VAL A 101 -6.55 -1.49 -12.16
C VAL A 101 -7.26 -0.22 -12.61
N GLU A 102 -7.76 0.60 -11.68
CA GLU A 102 -8.41 1.87 -12.01
C GLU A 102 -7.50 2.82 -12.77
N LEU A 103 -6.23 2.93 -12.36
CA LEU A 103 -5.25 3.86 -12.92
C LEU A 103 -4.57 3.32 -14.18
N GLY A 104 -4.21 2.04 -14.18
CA GLY A 104 -3.41 1.42 -15.24
C GLY A 104 -4.21 0.64 -16.27
N LYS A 105 -5.47 0.28 -15.98
CA LYS A 105 -6.31 -0.60 -16.80
C LYS A 105 -5.72 -2.00 -17.04
N GLN A 106 -4.94 -2.50 -16.08
CA GLN A 106 -4.20 -3.77 -16.19
C GLN A 106 -4.77 -4.87 -15.29
N GLU A 107 -6.05 -5.18 -15.49
CA GLU A 107 -6.78 -6.14 -14.65
C GLU A 107 -6.19 -7.56 -14.73
N ALA A 108 -5.79 -8.00 -15.93
CA ALA A 108 -5.21 -9.33 -16.13
C ALA A 108 -3.93 -9.55 -15.31
N VAL A 109 -3.06 -8.52 -15.26
CA VAL A 109 -1.82 -8.54 -14.47
C VAL A 109 -2.15 -8.71 -12.98
N MET A 110 -3.09 -7.92 -12.47
CA MET A 110 -3.45 -8.00 -11.06
C MET A 110 -4.13 -9.33 -10.73
N ARG A 111 -5.02 -9.85 -11.59
CA ARG A 111 -5.63 -11.17 -11.40
C ARG A 111 -4.58 -12.27 -11.27
N ALA A 112 -3.59 -12.29 -12.16
CA ALA A 112 -2.49 -13.26 -12.10
C ALA A 112 -1.73 -13.16 -10.77
N LEU A 113 -1.44 -11.95 -10.29
CA LEU A 113 -0.77 -11.71 -9.00
C LEU A 113 -1.63 -12.14 -7.80
N LEU A 114 -2.94 -11.95 -7.84
CA LEU A 114 -3.83 -12.39 -6.75
C LEU A 114 -3.97 -13.92 -6.70
N GLU A 115 -3.87 -14.60 -7.84
CA GLU A 115 -4.01 -16.05 -7.95
C GLU A 115 -2.70 -16.80 -7.68
N HIS A 116 -1.60 -16.32 -8.26
CA HIS A 116 -0.31 -17.00 -8.24
C HIS A 116 0.74 -16.31 -7.37
N GLY A 117 0.39 -15.19 -6.74
CA GLY A 117 1.33 -14.39 -5.94
C GLY A 117 2.47 -13.86 -6.79
N ILE A 118 3.67 -13.82 -6.20
CA ILE A 118 4.88 -13.26 -6.83
C ILE A 118 5.30 -14.09 -8.06
N ALA A 119 4.93 -15.38 -8.10
CA ALA A 119 5.22 -16.31 -9.19
C ALA A 119 4.33 -16.14 -10.43
N ALA A 120 3.43 -15.14 -10.45
CA ALA A 120 2.55 -14.88 -11.58
C ALA A 120 3.33 -14.68 -12.90
N GLU A 121 2.83 -15.29 -13.97
CA GLU A 121 3.35 -15.10 -15.32
C GLU A 121 2.60 -13.98 -16.05
N GLY A 122 3.09 -13.59 -17.24
CA GLY A 122 2.41 -12.60 -18.10
C GLY A 122 2.63 -11.14 -17.70
N LEU A 123 3.59 -10.86 -16.82
CA LEU A 123 4.05 -9.50 -16.52
C LEU A 123 5.08 -9.06 -17.56
N ASP A 124 5.06 -7.79 -17.94
CA ASP A 124 6.16 -7.22 -18.72
C ASP A 124 7.44 -7.11 -17.87
N ALA A 125 8.57 -6.83 -18.52
CA ALA A 125 9.87 -6.77 -17.84
C ALA A 125 9.92 -5.72 -16.71
N ARG A 126 9.19 -4.60 -16.88
CA ARG A 126 9.15 -3.51 -15.91
C ARG A 126 8.32 -3.84 -14.69
N GLN A 127 7.14 -4.41 -14.91
CA GLN A 127 6.28 -4.94 -13.87
C GLN A 127 6.99 -6.04 -13.10
N ARG A 128 7.63 -6.98 -13.79
CA ARG A 128 8.40 -8.05 -13.16
C ARG A 128 9.50 -7.51 -12.25
N ALA A 129 10.30 -6.56 -12.74
CA ALA A 129 11.35 -5.94 -11.93
C ALA A 129 10.79 -5.23 -10.68
N ILE A 130 9.68 -4.49 -10.81
CA ILE A 130 8.99 -3.84 -9.68
C ILE A 130 8.49 -4.88 -8.67
N VAL A 131 7.87 -5.96 -9.14
CA VAL A 131 7.31 -7.03 -8.31
C VAL A 131 8.41 -7.74 -7.53
N ASP A 132 9.47 -8.17 -8.21
CA ASP A 132 10.56 -8.92 -7.59
C ASP A 132 11.31 -8.08 -6.55
N TYR A 133 11.61 -6.82 -6.89
CA TYR A 133 12.26 -5.90 -5.97
C TYR A 133 11.40 -5.62 -4.73
N SER A 134 10.11 -5.33 -4.94
CA SER A 134 9.16 -5.06 -3.84
C SER A 134 9.01 -6.26 -2.92
N ALA A 135 8.95 -7.47 -3.50
CA ALA A 135 8.84 -8.70 -2.74
C ALA A 135 10.10 -8.98 -1.91
N LYS A 136 11.28 -8.87 -2.52
CA LYS A 136 12.57 -9.10 -1.83
C LYS A 136 12.78 -8.10 -0.70
N LEU A 137 12.59 -6.80 -0.97
CA LEU A 137 12.75 -5.76 0.05
C LEU A 137 11.76 -5.91 1.21
N THR A 138 10.56 -6.43 0.95
CA THR A 138 9.57 -6.71 1.99
C THR A 138 9.94 -7.92 2.85
N ALA A 139 10.36 -9.02 2.22
CA ALA A 139 10.60 -10.30 2.90
C ALA A 139 11.96 -10.38 3.58
N THR A 140 13.01 -9.89 2.92
CA THR A 140 14.41 -10.07 3.32
C THR A 140 15.22 -8.79 3.08
N PRO A 141 14.89 -7.67 3.74
CA PRO A 141 15.59 -6.39 3.55
C PRO A 141 17.09 -6.48 3.87
N GLN A 142 17.50 -7.37 4.78
CA GLN A 142 18.91 -7.60 5.12
C GLN A 142 19.74 -8.21 3.97
N ASP A 143 19.07 -8.86 3.02
CA ASP A 143 19.71 -9.55 1.89
C ASP A 143 19.73 -8.69 0.61
N MET A 144 19.35 -7.40 0.73
CA MET A 144 19.37 -6.45 -0.38
C MET A 144 20.80 -6.08 -0.74
N MET A 145 21.10 -6.12 -2.03
CA MET A 145 22.41 -5.88 -2.60
C MET A 145 22.31 -4.88 -3.77
N PRO A 146 23.40 -4.18 -4.13
CA PRO A 146 23.41 -3.29 -5.30
C PRO A 146 22.95 -3.97 -6.61
N ALA A 147 23.18 -5.28 -6.73
CA ALA A 147 22.76 -6.09 -7.88
C ALA A 147 21.22 -6.13 -8.06
N ASP A 148 20.44 -5.97 -6.99
CA ASP A 148 18.97 -5.97 -7.07
C ASP A 148 18.41 -4.73 -7.80
N LEU A 149 19.24 -3.69 -7.98
CA LEU A 149 18.87 -2.50 -8.74
C LEU A 149 19.05 -2.68 -10.25
N VAL A 150 19.82 -3.67 -10.68
CA VAL A 150 20.15 -3.88 -12.10
C VAL A 150 18.88 -4.17 -12.93
N PRO A 151 17.99 -5.11 -12.54
CA PRO A 151 16.78 -5.38 -13.32
C PRO A 151 15.85 -4.17 -13.42
N LEU A 152 15.78 -3.33 -12.39
CA LEU A 152 14.99 -2.09 -12.42
C LEU A 152 15.52 -1.11 -13.47
N ARG A 153 16.84 -0.91 -13.52
CA ARG A 153 17.49 -0.02 -14.50
C ARG A 153 17.39 -0.56 -15.92
N GLU A 154 17.57 -1.87 -16.10
CA GLU A 154 17.41 -2.54 -17.39
C GLU A 154 15.96 -2.44 -17.91
N ALA A 155 14.98 -2.44 -17.01
CA ALA A 155 13.59 -2.16 -17.31
C ALA A 155 13.25 -0.65 -17.49
N GLY A 156 14.28 0.20 -17.52
CA GLY A 156 14.15 1.62 -17.80
C GLY A 156 13.67 2.48 -16.63
N LEU A 157 13.72 1.99 -15.38
CA LEU A 157 13.50 2.86 -14.22
C LEU A 157 14.71 3.77 -14.01
N SER A 158 14.45 5.08 -13.93
CA SER A 158 15.39 6.09 -13.48
C SER A 158 15.66 5.99 -11.97
N ASP A 159 16.76 6.56 -11.50
CA ASP A 159 17.09 6.54 -10.06
C ASP A 159 16.01 7.22 -9.20
N LEU A 160 15.29 8.22 -9.73
CA LEU A 160 14.16 8.84 -9.03
C LEU A 160 12.96 7.88 -8.90
N GLU A 161 12.65 7.12 -9.96
CA GLU A 161 11.58 6.11 -9.91
C GLU A 161 11.93 4.96 -8.96
N ILE A 162 13.19 4.55 -8.93
CA ILE A 162 13.70 3.55 -7.98
C ILE A 162 13.58 4.07 -6.54
N LEU A 163 13.94 5.33 -6.29
CA LEU A 163 13.79 5.93 -4.96
C LEU A 163 12.31 5.96 -4.52
N ASP A 164 11.41 6.36 -5.42
CA ASP A 164 9.96 6.35 -5.16
C ASP A 164 9.43 4.94 -4.89
N LEU A 165 9.90 3.93 -5.64
CA LEU A 165 9.57 2.53 -5.42
C LEU A 165 9.95 2.09 -4.00
N ILE A 166 11.18 2.38 -3.57
CA ILE A 166 11.68 2.05 -2.23
C ILE A 166 10.82 2.72 -1.15
N HIS A 167 10.49 4.01 -1.32
CA HIS A 167 9.63 4.72 -0.38
C HIS A 167 8.22 4.11 -0.29
N ALA A 168 7.62 3.74 -1.42
CA ALA A 168 6.33 3.05 -1.44
C ALA A 168 6.42 1.72 -0.68
N VAL A 169 7.42 0.89 -1.00
CA VAL A 169 7.63 -0.42 -0.35
C VAL A 169 7.77 -0.27 1.17
N ALA A 170 8.67 0.62 1.62
CA ALA A 170 8.89 0.85 3.05
C ALA A 170 7.64 1.39 3.76
N MET A 171 6.95 2.34 3.14
CA MET A 171 5.75 2.94 3.70
C MET A 171 4.62 1.92 3.90
N PHE A 172 4.40 1.06 2.92
CA PHE A 172 3.32 0.07 3.01
C PHE A 172 3.70 -1.16 3.82
N ALA A 173 4.99 -1.46 3.96
CA ALA A 173 5.45 -2.41 4.96
C ALA A 173 5.07 -1.92 6.38
N ASN A 174 5.21 -0.63 6.67
CA ASN A 174 4.72 -0.03 7.92
C ASN A 174 3.18 -0.04 8.00
N ALA A 175 2.49 0.39 6.94
CA ALA A 175 1.03 0.44 6.93
C ALA A 175 0.38 -0.94 7.12
N ASN A 176 0.91 -1.99 6.50
CA ASN A 176 0.42 -3.36 6.66
C ASN A 176 0.56 -3.83 8.12
N ARG A 177 1.68 -3.53 8.78
CA ARG A 177 1.89 -3.87 10.20
C ARG A 177 0.84 -3.23 11.10
N LEU A 178 0.52 -1.95 10.88
CA LEU A 178 -0.53 -1.26 11.61
C LEU A 178 -1.92 -1.85 11.31
N MET A 179 -2.26 -2.05 10.03
CA MET A 179 -3.54 -2.62 9.60
C MET A 179 -3.82 -4.01 10.19
N GLN A 180 -2.81 -4.87 10.26
CA GLN A 180 -2.95 -6.24 10.77
C GLN A 180 -2.86 -6.35 12.29
N SER A 181 -2.14 -5.44 12.96
CA SER A 181 -2.01 -5.44 14.42
C SER A 181 -3.16 -4.70 15.12
N LEU A 182 -3.73 -3.69 14.49
CA LEU A 182 -4.81 -2.88 15.05
C LEU A 182 -6.21 -3.32 14.59
N GLY A 183 -6.32 -4.33 13.74
CA GLY A 183 -7.62 -4.78 13.22
C GLY A 183 -7.56 -6.11 12.48
N ARG A 184 -8.68 -6.46 11.86
CA ARG A 184 -8.80 -7.63 10.97
C ARG A 184 -9.57 -7.27 9.70
N SER A 185 -9.20 -7.90 8.60
CA SER A 185 -9.98 -7.81 7.36
C SER A 185 -11.31 -8.54 7.50
N VAL A 186 -12.37 -7.94 6.99
CA VAL A 186 -13.71 -8.49 6.91
C VAL A 186 -14.01 -8.79 5.43
N PRO A 187 -14.49 -9.99 5.09
CA PRO A 187 -14.82 -10.33 3.70
C PRO A 187 -15.79 -9.31 3.06
N PRO A 188 -15.81 -9.21 1.72
CA PRO A 188 -16.82 -8.44 1.02
C PRO A 188 -18.22 -8.88 1.44
N GLU A 189 -19.14 -7.91 1.59
CA GLU A 189 -20.56 -8.21 1.77
C GLU A 189 -21.06 -8.86 0.48
N GLY A 190 -21.60 -10.08 0.60
CA GLY A 190 -22.19 -10.83 -0.52
C GLY A 190 -23.63 -10.43 -0.78
#